data_AF-A0A939YHT4-F1
#
_entry.id   AF-A0A939YHT4-F1
#
_cell.length_a   1.000
_cell.length_b   1.000
_cell.length_c   1.000
_cell.angle_alpha   90.00
_cell.angle_beta   90.00
_cell.angle_gamma   90.00
#
_symmetry.space_group_name_H-M   'P 1'
#
loop_
_entity.id
_entity.type
_entity.pdbx_description
1 polymer ?
#
loop_
_entity_poly.entity_id
_entity_poly.type
_entity_poly.pdbx_seq_one_letter_code
_entity_poly.pdbx_strand_id
1 'polypeptide(L)' 'MIKTYENEYKDIIDKERPRHDGDAFEARHPKMSREARAKIFAPFAALKGHEEAIENTGRLHSLNSEIDYENIYDN' A
#
# COMPACT_ATOMS: atom_id res chain seq x y z
N MET A 1 -37.45 -2.60 -0.76
CA MET A 1 -37.44 -2.36 -2.21
C MET A 1 -36.05 -1.85 -2.57
N ILE A 2 -35.28 -2.59 -3.37
CA ILE A 2 -33.94 -2.16 -3.79
C ILE A 2 -34.14 -1.05 -4.84
N LYS A 3 -33.57 0.13 -4.62
CA LYS A 3 -33.58 1.19 -5.63
C LYS A 3 -32.66 0.76 -6.79
N THR A 4 -33.23 0.64 -7.97
CA THR A 4 -32.49 0.40 -9.21
C THR A 4 -32.39 1.72 -9.97
N TYR A 5 -31.17 2.21 -10.20
CA TYR A 5 -30.90 3.47 -10.89
C TYR A 5 -30.75 3.31 -12.41
N GLU A 6 -31.23 2.18 -12.94
CA GLU A 6 -31.04 1.76 -14.32
C GLU A 6 -31.63 2.75 -15.33
N ASN A 7 -32.75 3.40 -14.99
CA ASN A 7 -33.36 4.42 -15.83
C ASN A 7 -32.77 5.82 -15.62
N GLU A 8 -32.23 6.12 -14.43
CA GLU A 8 -31.72 7.45 -14.09
C GLU A 8 -30.36 7.73 -14.74
N TYR A 9 -29.53 6.70 -14.88
CA TYR A 9 -28.18 6.82 -15.44
C TYR A 9 -28.03 6.12 -16.79
N LYS A 10 -29.13 5.70 -17.43
CA LYS A 10 -29.12 4.96 -18.70
C LYS A 10 -28.33 5.65 -19.80
N ASP A 11 -28.28 6.98 -19.77
CA ASP A 11 -27.60 7.83 -20.72
C ASP A 11 -26.08 7.96 -20.48
N ILE A 12 -25.56 7.51 -19.33
CA ILE A 12 -24.15 7.61 -18.97
C ILE A 12 -23.49 6.30 -18.52
N ILE A 13 -24.27 5.29 -18.13
CA ILE A 13 -23.74 4.08 -17.46
C ILE A 13 -22.80 3.25 -18.36
N ASP A 14 -23.04 3.24 -19.67
CA ASP A 14 -22.23 2.49 -20.65
C ASP A 14 -21.23 3.39 -21.42
N LYS A 15 -21.06 4.65 -21.00
CA LYS A 15 -20.14 5.57 -21.70
C LYS A 15 -18.70 5.35 -21.26
N GLU A 16 -17.78 5.55 -22.20
CA GLU A 16 -16.35 5.64 -21.88
C GLU A 16 -16.06 6.77 -20.89
N ARG A 17 -15.00 6.60 -20.11
CA ARG A 17 -14.51 7.65 -19.21
C ARG A 17 -14.19 8.91 -20.03
N PRO A 18 -14.65 10.11 -19.62
CA PRO A 18 -14.30 11.36 -20.26
C PRO A 18 -12.79 11.54 -20.35
N ARG A 19 -12.29 11.81 -21.56
CA ARG A 19 -10.91 12.21 -21.80
C ARG A 19 -10.85 13.73 -21.81
N HIS A 20 -10.06 14.28 -20.89
CA HIS A 20 -9.80 15.71 -20.79
C HIS A 20 -8.39 15.95 -21.34
N ASP A 21 -8.33 16.59 -22.51
CA ASP A 21 -7.10 16.90 -23.23
C ASP A 21 -7.12 18.40 -23.59
N GLY A 22 -6.41 19.22 -22.82
CA GLY A 22 -6.26 20.66 -23.04
C GLY A 22 -7.49 21.50 -22.69
N ASP A 23 -8.45 20.96 -21.94
CA ASP A 23 -9.66 21.68 -21.54
C ASP A 23 -9.53 22.39 -20.17
N ALA A 24 -10.57 23.13 -19.79
CA ALA A 24 -10.61 23.84 -18.51
C ALA A 24 -10.59 22.90 -17.30
N PHE A 25 -11.02 21.64 -17.44
CA PHE A 25 -11.00 20.66 -16.36
C PHE A 25 -9.57 20.20 -16.09
N GLU A 26 -8.80 19.86 -17.14
CA GLU A 26 -7.40 19.46 -17.03
C GLU A 26 -6.52 20.61 -16.52
N ALA A 27 -6.80 21.85 -16.95
CA ALA A 27 -6.08 23.03 -16.45
C ALA A 27 -6.27 23.25 -14.94
N ARG A 28 -7.47 22.95 -14.41
CA ARG A 28 -7.78 23.05 -12.97
C ARG A 28 -7.29 21.85 -12.18
N HIS A 29 -7.26 20.67 -12.79
CA HIS A 29 -6.92 19.39 -12.15
C HIS A 29 -5.80 18.68 -12.94
N PRO A 30 -4.59 19.24 -12.96
CA PRO A 30 -3.49 18.65 -13.72
C PRO A 30 -3.11 17.27 -13.19
N LYS A 31 -2.66 16.39 -14.08
CA LYS A 31 -2.21 15.04 -13.72
C LYS A 31 -0.97 15.13 -12.81
N MET A 32 -1.01 14.39 -11.70
CA MET A 32 0.13 14.29 -10.79
C MET A 32 1.25 13.43 -11.38
N SER A 33 2.51 13.89 -11.25
CA SER A 33 3.68 13.11 -11.69
C SER A 33 3.85 11.82 -10.90
N ARG A 34 4.60 10.85 -11.43
CA ARG A 34 4.83 9.56 -10.77
C ARG A 34 5.56 9.71 -9.44
N GLU A 35 6.53 10.62 -9.37
CA GLU A 35 7.35 10.90 -8.20
C GLU A 35 6.50 11.53 -7.09
N ALA A 36 5.65 12.51 -7.44
CA ALA A 36 4.71 13.12 -6.51
C ALA A 36 3.70 12.09 -5.97
N ARG A 37 3.23 11.17 -6.82
CA ARG A 37 2.39 10.03 -6.39
C ARG A 37 3.13 9.11 -5.43
N ALA A 38 4.41 8.81 -5.68
CA ALA A 38 5.22 7.95 -4.80
C ALA A 38 5.41 8.56 -3.41
N LYS A 39 5.56 9.89 -3.31
CA LYS A 39 5.69 10.59 -2.02
C LYS A 39 4.51 10.38 -1.09
N ILE A 40 3.29 10.17 -1.61
CA ILE A 40 2.10 9.88 -0.79
C ILE A 40 2.28 8.57 0.00
N PHE A 41 3.02 7.61 -0.57
CA PHE A 41 3.26 6.31 0.03
C PHE A 41 4.58 6.23 0.81
N ALA A 42 5.44 7.25 0.71
CA ALA A 42 6.69 7.34 1.48
C ALA A 42 6.52 7.13 3.00
N PRO A 43 5.51 7.70 3.70
CA PRO A 43 5.34 7.47 5.14
C PRO A 43 5.07 6.00 5.51
N PHE A 44 4.53 5.19 4.59
CA PHE A 44 4.25 3.77 4.83
C PHE A 44 5.38 2.85 4.35
N ALA A 45 6.39 3.39 3.65
CA ALA A 45 7.50 2.59 3.15
C ALA A 45 8.30 1.92 4.28
N ALA A 46 8.37 2.56 5.45
CA ALA A 46 9.02 2.02 6.64
C ALA A 46 8.29 0.80 7.25
N LEU A 47 7.01 0.59 6.92
CA LEU A 47 6.26 -0.59 7.37
C LEU A 47 6.62 -1.85 6.58
N LYS A 48 7.17 -1.69 5.37
CA LYS A 48 7.61 -2.83 4.57
C LYS A 48 8.86 -3.43 5.21
N GLY A 49 8.81 -4.71 5.57
CA GLY A 49 9.91 -5.42 6.24
C GLY A 49 9.93 -5.27 7.77
N HIS A 50 8.96 -4.57 8.36
CA HIS A 50 8.84 -4.47 9.82
C HIS A 50 8.55 -5.83 10.48
N GLU A 51 7.63 -6.61 9.89
CA GLU A 51 7.31 -7.97 10.37
C GLU A 51 8.53 -8.91 10.23
N GLU A 52 9.24 -8.86 9.10
CA GLU A 52 10.47 -9.63 8.88
C GLU A 52 11.58 -9.26 9.88
N ALA A 53 11.70 -7.97 10.25
CA ALA A 53 12.66 -7.50 11.25
C ALA A 53 12.33 -8.01 12.66
N ILE A 54 11.04 -8.05 13.02
CA ILE A 54 10.58 -8.63 14.30
C ILE A 54 10.89 -10.12 14.34
N GLU A 55 10.53 -10.86 13.28
CA GLU A 55 10.74 -12.30 13.21
C GLU A 55 12.23 -12.66 13.30
N ASN A 56 13.09 -11.95 12.57
CA ASN A 56 14.54 -12.15 12.63
C ASN A 56 15.10 -11.88 14.03
N THR A 57 14.63 -10.83 14.70
CA THR A 57 15.05 -10.50 16.07
C THR A 57 14.64 -11.60 17.06
N GLY A 58 13.44 -12.18 16.88
CA GLY A 58 12.98 -13.32 17.66
C GLY A 58 13.85 -14.57 17.46
N ARG A 59 14.14 -14.92 16.21
CA ARG A 59 15.01 -16.07 15.87
C ARG A 59 16.41 -15.92 16.46
N LEU A 60 17.03 -14.75 16.34
CA LEU A 60 18.37 -14.50 16.90
C LEU A 60 18.39 -14.65 18.42
N HIS A 61 17.36 -14.17 19.12
CA HIS A 61 17.26 -14.37 20.58
C HIS A 61 17.12 -15.84 20.96
N SER A 62 16.30 -16.61 20.24
CA SER A 62 16.16 -18.05 20.48
C SER A 62 17.48 -18.79 20.29
N LEU A 63 18.17 -18.54 19.17
CA LEU A 63 19.47 -19.15 18.87
C LEU A 63 20.53 -18.80 19.92
N ASN A 64 20.63 -17.53 20.32
CA ASN A 64 21.58 -17.11 21.35
C ASN A 64 21.27 -17.80 22.68
N SER A 65 19.99 -17.94 23.04
CA SER A 65 19.61 -18.63 24.27
C SER A 65 20.01 -20.11 24.23
N GLU A 66 19.81 -20.81 23.11
CA GLU A 66 20.21 -22.21 22.94
C GLU A 66 21.72 -22.39 23.06
N ILE A 67 22.51 -21.50 22.44
CA ILE A 67 23.98 -21.49 22.54
C ILE A 67 24.43 -21.25 23.99
N ASP A 68 23.77 -20.33 24.69
CA ASP A 68 24.09 -20.03 26.09
C ASP A 68 23.80 -21.25 26.99
N TYR A 69 22.71 -21.99 26.74
CA TYR A 69 22.40 -23.23 27.47
C TYR A 69 23.46 -24.32 27.23
N GLU A 70 23.80 -24.62 25.97
CA GLU A 70 24.78 -25.67 25.66
C GLU A 70 26.16 -25.38 26.27
N ASN A 71 26.61 -24.12 26.21
CA ASN A 71 27.89 -23.71 26.81
C ASN A 71 27.94 -23.85 28.35
N ILE A 72 26.79 -23.81 29.03
CA ILE A 72 26.71 -23.97 30.50
C ILE A 72 26.73 -25.44 30.91
N TYR A 73 26.23 -26.35 30.05
CA TYR A 73 26.18 -27.79 30.33
C TYR A 73 27.42 -28.55 29.86
N ASP A 74 28.24 -27.97 28.97
CA ASP A 74 29.49 -28.54 28.45
C ASP A 74 30.74 -28.30 29.33
N ASN A 75 30.59 -27.89 30.59
CA ASN A 75 31.71 -27.57 31.52
C ASN A 75 31.65 -28.36 32.84
#